data_AF-B3T0F6-F1
#
_entry.id   AF-B3T0F6-F1
#
_cell.length_a   1.000
_cell.length_b   1.000
_cell.length_c   1.000
_cell.angle_alpha   90.00
_cell.angle_beta   90.00
_cell.angle_gamma   90.00
#
_symmetry.space_group_name_H-M   'P 1'
#
loop_
_entity.id
_entity.type
_entity.pdbx_description
1 polymer ?
#
loop_
_entity_poly.entity_id
_entity_poly.type
_entity_poly.pdbx_seq_one_letter_code
_entity_poly.pdbx_strand_id
1 'polypeptide(L)'
;MAILNVHGYGLVPDALISRNRAAEVSLEGNHLPSFRLSINRYIPGQKLRIGDSPWGRYNGSFQPEIHSARSLLDEVEQGHAFCALQGGCQLEHCGQWCCPERKGDLCHCGRPGDYRANRHWTEAQHIGLDFDNGDARSSLDYLLNVPLLAGHAAFVYTTLSHTPECPKARVVFVTDVPFTDADYYRRAKRAVMAALPWGDASVHDPSRFFYGTNPESGTTKHLGGLLSLETVDGLIEQHREHLDIEQGTRALPRIPASQVLGRTPAERYVNTALQQEVAWLASRVEGTGERHQGLLLAALKLESLKQSEWLPAEVRSNIDPLDALLTAAHRNGYVEKYGEATARRTIADGGAYASPRPEPASWNSRASKRIWSGGQWVKSVTV
;
A
#
# COMPACT_ATOMS: atom_id res chain seq x y z
N MET A 1 17.32 -69.79 22.87
CA MET A 1 16.85 -70.89 23.75
C MET A 1 16.96 -70.36 25.17
N ALA A 2 15.86 -70.29 25.93
CA ALA A 2 15.67 -69.43 27.13
C ALA A 2 15.79 -67.91 26.82
N ILE A 3 14.98 -66.95 27.31
CA ILE A 3 13.94 -66.80 28.37
C ILE A 3 14.48 -66.27 29.74
N LEU A 4 13.69 -65.39 30.39
CA LEU A 4 13.86 -64.66 31.67
C LEU A 4 14.67 -63.35 31.57
N ASN A 5 14.19 -62.13 31.90
CA ASN A 5 13.01 -61.56 32.62
C ASN A 5 13.01 -61.62 34.17
N VAL A 6 13.34 -60.48 34.82
CA VAL A 6 12.94 -60.11 36.22
C VAL A 6 12.85 -58.57 36.34
N HIS A 7 11.95 -58.05 37.20
CA HIS A 7 11.85 -56.63 37.59
C HIS A 7 12.84 -56.23 38.72
N GLY A 8 13.04 -54.92 38.93
CA GLY A 8 13.65 -54.36 40.15
C GLY A 8 13.35 -52.86 40.29
N TYR A 9 12.70 -52.45 41.38
CA TYR A 9 12.39 -51.04 41.68
C TYR A 9 13.55 -50.35 42.43
N GLY A 10 13.72 -49.04 42.20
CA GLY A 10 14.56 -48.15 42.99
C GLY A 10 14.09 -46.70 42.86
N LEU A 11 13.95 -45.98 43.97
CA LEU A 11 13.45 -44.60 44.01
C LEU A 11 14.59 -43.56 44.14
N VAL A 12 14.25 -42.31 43.85
CA VAL A 12 15.12 -41.13 43.74
C VAL A 12 15.82 -40.76 45.07
N PRO A 13 16.90 -39.96 45.03
CA PRO A 13 16.71 -38.53 45.31
C PRO A 13 17.42 -37.56 44.34
N ASP A 14 16.93 -36.32 44.37
CA ASP A 14 17.21 -35.19 43.48
C ASP A 14 18.69 -34.74 43.34
N ALA A 15 19.04 -34.18 42.17
CA ALA A 15 19.09 -32.71 42.01
C ALA A 15 19.47 -32.24 40.58
N LEU A 16 18.98 -31.04 40.21
CA LEU A 16 19.57 -30.09 39.26
C LEU A 16 19.99 -30.59 37.85
N ILE A 17 19.00 -30.67 36.94
CA ILE A 17 19.21 -30.37 35.51
C ILE A 17 18.25 -29.24 35.11
N SER A 18 18.74 -28.27 34.33
CA SER A 18 18.02 -27.05 33.96
C SER A 18 16.89 -27.30 32.97
N ARG A 19 15.72 -26.71 33.22
CA ARG A 19 14.53 -26.81 32.36
C ARG A 19 14.61 -25.88 31.15
N ASN A 20 15.30 -26.30 30.09
CA ASN A 20 15.00 -25.78 28.75
C ASN A 20 13.67 -26.37 28.27
N ARG A 21 12.55 -25.73 28.64
CA ARG A 21 11.28 -25.94 27.93
C ARG A 21 11.40 -25.29 26.54
N ALA A 22 11.70 -26.10 25.53
CA ALA A 22 11.15 -25.83 24.22
C ALA A 22 9.62 -25.79 24.37
N ALA A 23 8.98 -24.72 23.89
CA ALA A 23 7.53 -24.64 23.88
C ALA A 23 7.02 -25.42 22.68
N GLU A 24 6.61 -26.67 22.89
CA GLU A 24 5.69 -27.35 21.99
C GLU A 24 4.37 -26.56 22.02
N VAL A 25 4.16 -25.70 21.02
CA VAL A 25 2.92 -24.95 20.85
C VAL A 25 1.89 -25.92 20.30
N SER A 26 1.02 -26.44 21.17
CA SER A 26 -0.08 -27.33 20.80
C SER A 26 -0.98 -26.67 19.75
N LEU A 27 -1.02 -27.23 18.54
CA LEU A 27 -1.91 -26.81 17.45
C LEU A 27 -3.35 -27.30 17.65
N GLU A 28 -3.92 -27.02 18.83
CA GLU A 28 -5.31 -27.33 19.19
C GLU A 28 -6.13 -26.03 19.32
N GLY A 29 -6.78 -25.63 18.23
CA GLY A 29 -7.68 -24.47 18.23
C GLY A 29 -7.55 -23.52 17.04
N ASN A 30 -7.51 -24.05 15.81
CA ASN A 30 -7.50 -23.24 14.58
C ASN A 30 -8.86 -22.54 14.33
N HIS A 31 -9.20 -21.57 15.18
CA HIS A 31 -10.10 -20.48 14.79
C HIS A 31 -9.36 -19.63 13.75
N LEU A 32 -9.68 -19.84 12.46
CA LEU A 32 -9.25 -18.93 11.40
C LEU A 32 -9.66 -17.50 11.79
N PRO A 33 -8.76 -16.50 11.69
CA PRO A 33 -9.03 -15.18 12.21
C PRO A 33 -10.26 -14.56 11.52
N SER A 34 -11.20 -14.09 12.33
CA SER A 34 -12.27 -13.19 11.91
C SER A 34 -11.73 -11.76 11.95
N PHE A 35 -11.70 -11.10 10.80
CA PHE A 35 -11.09 -9.79 10.62
C PHE A 35 -12.09 -8.74 10.13
N ARG A 36 -11.79 -7.46 10.40
CA ARG A 36 -12.59 -6.34 9.93
C ARG A 36 -12.18 -5.92 8.52
N LEU A 37 -13.16 -5.60 7.70
CA LEU A 37 -12.97 -4.97 6.39
C LEU A 37 -14.23 -4.18 6.01
N SER A 38 -14.33 -3.69 4.77
CA SER A 38 -15.58 -3.08 4.29
C SER A 38 -16.14 -3.74 3.02
N ILE A 39 -17.40 -4.15 3.06
CA ILE A 39 -18.15 -4.82 1.98
C ILE A 39 -19.09 -3.82 1.28
N ASN A 40 -19.34 -4.02 -0.02
CA ASN A 40 -20.26 -3.23 -0.83
C ASN A 40 -21.16 -4.14 -1.67
N ARG A 41 -22.46 -4.08 -1.38
CA ARG A 41 -23.52 -4.88 -2.01
C ARG A 41 -24.43 -4.06 -2.94
N TYR A 42 -24.06 -2.83 -3.30
CA TYR A 42 -24.96 -1.92 -4.03
C TYR A 42 -25.22 -2.34 -5.48
N ILE A 43 -24.19 -2.85 -6.19
CA ILE A 43 -24.32 -3.40 -7.53
C ILE A 43 -23.41 -4.66 -7.62
N PRO A 44 -23.90 -5.84 -7.21
CA PRO A 44 -23.13 -7.09 -7.30
C PRO A 44 -22.85 -7.49 -8.74
N GLY A 45 -21.73 -8.19 -8.97
CA GLY A 45 -21.43 -8.85 -10.24
C GLY A 45 -21.14 -7.92 -11.44
N GLN A 46 -21.12 -6.59 -11.25
CA GLN A 46 -21.00 -5.62 -12.35
C GLN A 46 -19.80 -4.68 -12.16
N LYS A 47 -19.06 -4.45 -13.26
CA LYS A 47 -17.87 -3.58 -13.30
C LYS A 47 -18.26 -2.20 -13.81
N LEU A 48 -18.37 -1.23 -12.90
CA LEU A 48 -18.59 0.18 -13.25
C LEU A 48 -17.35 0.76 -13.98
N ARG A 49 -17.60 1.71 -14.88
CA ARG A 49 -16.59 2.54 -15.52
C ARG A 49 -16.40 3.83 -14.71
N ILE A 50 -15.20 4.40 -14.79
CA ILE A 50 -14.90 5.69 -14.14
C ILE A 50 -15.72 6.78 -14.84
N GLY A 51 -16.55 7.48 -14.07
CA GLY A 51 -17.46 8.52 -14.57
C GLY A 51 -18.91 8.06 -14.76
N ASP A 52 -19.23 6.77 -14.58
CA ASP A 52 -20.63 6.31 -14.57
C ASP A 52 -21.41 6.98 -13.44
N SER A 53 -22.67 7.37 -13.68
CA SER A 53 -23.49 8.08 -12.69
C SER A 53 -23.67 7.37 -11.33
N PRO A 54 -23.65 6.02 -11.21
CA PRO A 54 -23.68 5.35 -9.90
C PRO A 54 -22.35 5.41 -9.14
N TRP A 55 -21.22 5.82 -9.75
CA TRP A 55 -19.87 5.71 -9.17
C TRP A 55 -19.74 6.35 -7.79
N GLY A 56 -20.29 7.56 -7.60
CA GLY A 56 -20.27 8.25 -6.31
C GLY A 56 -21.13 7.59 -5.24
N ARG A 57 -22.24 6.94 -5.63
CA ARG A 57 -23.06 6.14 -4.70
C ARG A 57 -22.39 4.81 -4.38
N TYR A 58 -21.70 4.20 -5.35
CA TYR A 58 -20.95 2.96 -5.18
C TYR A 58 -19.80 3.14 -4.18
N ASN A 59 -18.97 4.17 -4.34
CA ASN A 59 -17.94 4.50 -3.35
C ASN A 59 -18.55 4.93 -1.99
N GLY A 60 -19.79 5.44 -1.99
CA GLY A 60 -20.62 5.71 -0.81
C GLY A 60 -21.20 4.49 -0.08
N SER A 61 -21.19 3.29 -0.69
CA SER A 61 -21.97 2.12 -0.23
C SER A 61 -21.15 1.01 0.46
N PHE A 62 -19.87 1.25 0.73
CA PHE A 62 -19.05 0.34 1.54
C PHE A 62 -19.48 0.41 3.02
N GLN A 63 -19.55 -0.73 3.71
CA GLN A 63 -19.96 -0.86 5.10
C GLN A 63 -18.95 -1.70 5.90
N PRO A 64 -18.58 -1.30 7.14
CA PRO A 64 -17.62 -2.03 7.96
C PRO A 64 -18.23 -3.30 8.57
N GLU A 65 -17.64 -4.46 8.27
CA GLU A 65 -18.16 -5.79 8.67
C GLU A 65 -17.01 -6.72 9.11
N ILE A 66 -17.35 -7.82 9.80
CA ILE A 66 -16.39 -8.83 10.31
C ILE A 66 -16.60 -10.14 9.56
N HIS A 67 -15.55 -10.64 8.90
CA HIS A 67 -15.59 -11.88 8.12
C HIS A 67 -14.41 -12.79 8.46
N SER A 68 -14.59 -14.10 8.29
CA SER A 68 -13.49 -15.05 8.15
C SER A 68 -13.07 -15.13 6.68
N ALA A 69 -11.97 -15.84 6.38
CA ALA A 69 -11.58 -16.12 4.99
C ALA A 69 -12.71 -16.79 4.17
N ARG A 70 -13.50 -17.68 4.79
CA ARG A 70 -14.65 -18.32 4.13
C ARG A 70 -15.81 -17.35 3.96
N SER A 71 -16.23 -16.65 5.01
CA SER A 71 -17.38 -15.74 4.91
C SER A 71 -17.09 -14.46 4.11
N LEU A 72 -15.83 -14.15 3.80
CA LEU A 72 -15.48 -13.17 2.77
C LEU A 72 -15.57 -13.77 1.37
N LEU A 73 -15.18 -15.03 1.18
CA LEU A 73 -15.35 -15.71 -0.10
C LEU A 73 -16.84 -15.86 -0.46
N ASP A 74 -17.70 -16.15 0.51
CA ASP A 74 -19.16 -16.23 0.33
C ASP A 74 -19.76 -14.90 -0.20
N GLU A 75 -19.20 -13.74 0.19
CA GLU A 75 -19.57 -12.42 -0.35
C GLU A 75 -19.02 -12.19 -1.76
N VAL A 76 -17.79 -12.63 -2.02
CA VAL A 76 -17.15 -12.56 -3.34
C VAL A 76 -17.88 -13.43 -4.36
N GLU A 77 -18.38 -14.60 -3.96
CA GLU A 77 -19.22 -15.52 -4.75
C GLU A 77 -20.57 -14.88 -5.11
N GLN A 78 -21.16 -14.10 -4.21
CA GLN A 78 -22.33 -13.25 -4.50
C GLN A 78 -22.00 -12.00 -5.36
N GLY A 79 -20.75 -11.84 -5.78
CA GLY A 79 -20.30 -10.72 -6.62
C GLY A 79 -20.18 -9.38 -5.88
N HIS A 80 -20.25 -9.38 -4.54
CA HIS A 80 -20.05 -8.18 -3.72
C HIS A 80 -18.58 -7.73 -3.77
N ALA A 81 -18.36 -6.42 -3.68
CA ALA A 81 -17.02 -5.86 -3.66
C ALA A 81 -16.53 -5.63 -2.23
N PHE A 82 -15.22 -5.66 -2.00
CA PHE A 82 -14.62 -5.42 -0.69
C PHE A 82 -13.38 -4.54 -0.75
N CYS A 83 -13.02 -3.92 0.38
CA CYS A 83 -11.78 -3.16 0.56
C CYS A 83 -11.32 -3.21 2.02
N ALA A 84 -10.13 -2.67 2.31
CA ALA A 84 -9.65 -2.44 3.68
C ALA A 84 -10.64 -1.62 4.51
N LEU A 85 -10.61 -1.75 5.83
CA LEU A 85 -11.60 -1.15 6.72
C LEU A 85 -11.64 0.37 6.55
N GLN A 86 -12.78 0.88 6.07
CA GLN A 86 -13.07 2.31 6.05
C GLN A 86 -13.66 2.71 7.41
N GLY A 87 -13.14 3.78 7.99
CA GLY A 87 -13.52 4.28 9.30
C GLY A 87 -14.90 4.96 9.32
N GLY A 88 -15.39 5.24 10.53
CA GLY A 88 -16.60 6.06 10.72
C GLY A 88 -16.36 7.55 10.44
N CYS A 89 -17.39 8.37 10.69
CA CYS A 89 -17.25 9.82 10.65
C CYS A 89 -16.17 10.31 11.65
N GLN A 90 -15.18 11.06 11.16
CA GLN A 90 -14.07 11.63 11.95
C GLN A 90 -14.43 13.00 12.59
N LEU A 91 -15.73 13.30 12.70
CA LEU A 91 -16.38 14.28 13.57
C LEU A 91 -16.07 15.79 13.48
N GLU A 92 -15.06 16.26 12.75
CA GLU A 92 -14.79 17.73 12.68
C GLU A 92 -15.50 18.50 11.55
N HIS A 93 -16.15 17.83 10.58
CA HIS A 93 -16.58 18.51 9.33
C HIS A 93 -17.93 18.07 8.72
N CYS A 94 -18.95 17.75 9.53
CA CYS A 94 -20.34 17.57 9.04
C CYS A 94 -21.06 18.89 8.62
N GLY A 95 -20.32 19.99 8.47
CA GLY A 95 -20.75 21.26 7.87
C GLY A 95 -21.71 22.12 8.70
N GLN A 96 -22.85 21.55 9.10
CA GLN A 96 -23.86 22.13 10.01
C GLN A 96 -24.91 21.12 10.51
N TRP A 97 -25.02 19.91 9.92
CA TRP A 97 -26.19 19.03 10.12
C TRP A 97 -25.79 17.59 10.48
N CYS A 98 -25.65 17.32 11.78
CA CYS A 98 -25.38 15.97 12.31
C CYS A 98 -26.38 15.59 13.42
N CYS A 99 -27.54 15.06 13.04
CA CYS A 99 -28.58 14.56 13.95
C CYS A 99 -28.16 13.21 14.59
N PRO A 100 -27.96 13.10 15.92
CA PRO A 100 -27.44 11.88 16.56
C PRO A 100 -28.28 10.61 16.32
N GLU A 101 -29.59 10.76 16.13
CA GLU A 101 -30.55 9.67 15.92
C GLU A 101 -30.27 8.89 14.63
N ARG A 102 -29.60 9.53 13.66
CA ARG A 102 -29.38 8.98 12.31
C ARG A 102 -28.00 8.35 12.12
N LYS A 103 -27.21 8.16 13.19
CA LYS A 103 -25.85 7.60 13.16
C LYS A 103 -25.76 6.24 12.46
N GLY A 104 -26.84 5.45 12.45
CA GLY A 104 -26.92 4.15 11.75
C GLY A 104 -27.32 4.21 10.27
N ASP A 105 -27.80 5.34 9.74
CA ASP A 105 -28.31 5.39 8.37
C ASP A 105 -27.19 5.28 7.33
N LEU A 106 -27.44 4.51 6.27
CA LEU A 106 -26.53 4.31 5.12
C LEU A 106 -26.18 5.59 4.33
N CYS A 107 -26.81 6.73 4.66
CA CYS A 107 -26.58 8.04 4.02
C CYS A 107 -26.21 9.17 5.01
N HIS A 108 -26.08 8.89 6.32
CA HIS A 108 -25.78 9.94 7.31
C HIS A 108 -24.37 10.52 7.14
N CYS A 109 -24.17 11.76 7.62
CA CYS A 109 -23.03 12.64 7.34
C CYS A 109 -22.95 13.18 5.90
N GLY A 110 -23.98 12.97 5.07
CA GLY A 110 -24.04 13.50 3.70
C GLY A 110 -23.10 12.75 2.75
N ARG A 111 -23.56 11.63 2.18
CA ARG A 111 -22.71 10.70 1.41
C ARG A 111 -22.78 10.74 -0.14
N PRO A 112 -22.91 11.89 -0.85
CA PRO A 112 -22.72 11.88 -2.30
C PRO A 112 -21.23 11.91 -2.65
N GLY A 113 -20.66 10.79 -3.12
CA GLY A 113 -19.34 10.77 -3.77
C GLY A 113 -18.35 9.75 -3.20
N ASP A 114 -17.73 10.07 -2.06
CA ASP A 114 -16.41 9.53 -1.71
C ASP A 114 -16.29 9.07 -0.25
N TYR A 115 -17.05 8.03 0.15
CA TYR A 115 -16.87 7.39 1.46
C TYR A 115 -15.66 6.43 1.47
N ARG A 116 -15.51 5.55 0.46
CA ARG A 116 -14.27 4.80 0.27
C ARG A 116 -13.17 5.76 -0.20
N ALA A 117 -12.35 6.24 0.73
CA ALA A 117 -11.33 7.25 0.50
C ALA A 117 -10.08 6.96 1.36
N ASN A 118 -8.93 7.47 0.92
CA ASN A 118 -7.65 7.05 1.48
C ASN A 118 -7.40 7.62 2.88
N ARG A 119 -7.84 8.86 3.13
CA ARG A 119 -7.99 9.49 4.47
C ARG A 119 -8.96 8.79 5.44
N HIS A 120 -9.79 7.86 4.96
CA HIS A 120 -10.72 7.09 5.81
C HIS A 120 -10.23 5.66 6.08
N TRP A 121 -9.09 5.25 5.52
CA TRP A 121 -8.49 3.96 5.82
C TRP A 121 -8.19 3.84 7.34
N THR A 122 -8.55 2.72 7.95
CA THR A 122 -8.34 2.46 9.38
C THR A 122 -7.41 1.27 9.63
N GLU A 123 -7.64 0.14 8.95
CA GLU A 123 -6.80 -1.05 9.01
C GLU A 123 -7.05 -1.98 7.82
N ALA A 124 -6.13 -2.92 7.58
CA ALA A 124 -6.32 -4.02 6.65
C ALA A 124 -5.80 -5.33 7.26
N GLN A 125 -6.50 -6.45 7.06
CA GLN A 125 -5.99 -7.79 7.42
C GLN A 125 -5.99 -8.74 6.21
N HIS A 126 -5.97 -8.17 4.99
CA HIS A 126 -5.89 -8.91 3.74
C HIS A 126 -4.95 -8.22 2.76
N ILE A 127 -4.30 -9.00 1.90
CA ILE A 127 -3.56 -8.52 0.73
C ILE A 127 -4.22 -9.13 -0.51
N GLY A 128 -4.92 -8.30 -1.29
CA GLY A 128 -5.46 -8.69 -2.60
C GLY A 128 -4.52 -8.30 -3.73
N LEU A 129 -4.23 -9.23 -4.65
CA LEU A 129 -3.37 -9.02 -5.83
C LEU A 129 -4.11 -9.38 -7.12
N ASP A 130 -4.05 -8.48 -8.11
CA ASP A 130 -4.67 -8.63 -9.44
C ASP A 130 -3.73 -9.33 -10.43
N PHE A 131 -4.22 -10.36 -11.12
CA PHE A 131 -3.52 -11.11 -12.17
C PHE A 131 -4.29 -10.98 -13.48
N ASP A 132 -4.17 -9.84 -14.14
CA ASP A 132 -5.05 -9.44 -15.25
C ASP A 132 -4.38 -9.55 -16.65
N ASN A 133 -3.22 -10.20 -16.74
CA ASN A 133 -2.34 -10.30 -17.92
C ASN A 133 -3.01 -10.97 -19.14
N GLY A 134 -4.02 -11.83 -18.92
CA GLY A 134 -4.74 -12.50 -20.01
C GLY A 134 -4.02 -13.70 -20.63
N ASP A 135 -2.95 -14.20 -20.00
CA ASP A 135 -2.26 -15.44 -20.39
C ASP A 135 -2.35 -16.51 -19.29
N ALA A 136 -1.87 -17.73 -19.56
CA ALA A 136 -1.99 -18.87 -18.65
C ALA A 136 -1.54 -18.59 -17.21
N ARG A 137 -0.61 -17.65 -16.97
CA ARG A 137 -0.15 -17.24 -15.62
C ARG A 137 -1.22 -16.54 -14.78
N SER A 138 -2.27 -16.03 -15.43
CA SER A 138 -3.48 -15.45 -14.82
C SER A 138 -4.61 -16.46 -14.61
N SER A 139 -4.43 -17.73 -14.97
CA SER A 139 -5.41 -18.79 -14.69
C SER A 139 -5.38 -19.23 -13.23
N LEU A 140 -6.52 -19.69 -12.70
CA LEU A 140 -6.55 -20.28 -11.35
C LEU A 140 -5.65 -21.51 -11.26
N ASP A 141 -5.67 -22.39 -12.27
CA ASP A 141 -4.87 -23.62 -12.27
C ASP A 141 -3.37 -23.34 -12.16
N TYR A 142 -2.87 -22.31 -12.86
CA TYR A 142 -1.46 -21.90 -12.73
C TYR A 142 -1.18 -21.31 -11.34
N LEU A 143 -1.99 -20.37 -10.88
CA LEU A 143 -1.79 -19.69 -9.58
C LEU A 143 -1.84 -20.68 -8.40
N LEU A 144 -2.67 -21.71 -8.49
CA LEU A 144 -2.77 -22.78 -7.50
C LEU A 144 -1.53 -23.69 -7.41
N ASN A 145 -0.62 -23.63 -8.38
CA ASN A 145 0.65 -24.35 -8.38
C ASN A 145 1.86 -23.46 -8.00
N VAL A 146 1.66 -22.15 -7.75
CA VAL A 146 2.73 -21.25 -7.30
C VAL A 146 2.94 -21.43 -5.79
N PRO A 147 4.15 -21.81 -5.29
CA PRO A 147 4.35 -22.21 -3.89
C PRO A 147 3.90 -21.17 -2.84
N LEU A 148 4.22 -19.89 -3.05
CA LEU A 148 3.80 -18.80 -2.15
C LEU A 148 2.27 -18.68 -2.04
N LEU A 149 1.56 -18.94 -3.15
CA LEU A 149 0.09 -18.86 -3.19
C LEU A 149 -0.53 -20.11 -2.58
N ALA A 150 -0.02 -21.29 -2.93
CA ALA A 150 -0.49 -22.57 -2.41
C ALA A 150 -0.30 -22.72 -0.89
N GLY A 151 0.76 -22.13 -0.33
CA GLY A 151 1.04 -22.17 1.12
C GLY A 151 0.30 -21.12 1.95
N HIS A 152 0.09 -19.91 1.42
CA HIS A 152 -0.32 -18.75 2.25
C HIS A 152 -1.57 -18.00 1.79
N ALA A 153 -2.09 -18.23 0.58
CA ALA A 153 -3.32 -17.57 0.16
C ALA A 153 -4.53 -18.11 0.92
N ALA A 154 -5.44 -17.23 1.31
CA ALA A 154 -6.68 -17.61 1.98
C ALA A 154 -7.73 -18.11 0.97
N PHE A 155 -7.82 -17.45 -0.19
CA PHE A 155 -8.63 -17.88 -1.33
C PHE A 155 -8.18 -17.25 -2.65
N VAL A 156 -8.64 -17.83 -3.76
CA VAL A 156 -8.44 -17.33 -5.13
C VAL A 156 -9.76 -17.31 -5.90
N TYR A 157 -9.93 -16.37 -6.83
CA TYR A 157 -11.14 -16.28 -7.65
C TYR A 157 -10.92 -15.59 -9.00
N THR A 158 -11.81 -15.88 -9.97
CA THR A 158 -11.83 -15.24 -11.30
C THR A 158 -12.44 -13.84 -11.27
N THR A 159 -11.92 -12.89 -12.04
CA THR A 159 -12.45 -11.51 -12.05
C THR A 159 -13.68 -11.36 -12.94
N LEU A 160 -14.50 -10.32 -12.73
CA LEU A 160 -15.68 -10.00 -13.58
C LEU A 160 -15.37 -9.85 -15.09
N SER A 161 -14.10 -9.74 -15.47
CA SER A 161 -13.65 -9.61 -16.87
C SER A 161 -12.84 -10.81 -17.36
N HIS A 162 -12.92 -11.95 -16.67
CA HIS A 162 -12.36 -13.23 -17.09
C HIS A 162 -13.14 -13.83 -18.26
N THR A 163 -12.42 -14.38 -19.24
CA THR A 163 -12.93 -15.42 -20.15
C THR A 163 -11.91 -16.57 -20.24
N PRO A 164 -12.25 -17.76 -20.76
CA PRO A 164 -11.27 -18.84 -20.96
C PRO A 164 -10.08 -18.44 -21.86
N GLU A 165 -10.32 -17.56 -22.83
CA GLU A 165 -9.33 -17.05 -23.79
C GLU A 165 -8.52 -15.88 -23.21
N CYS A 166 -9.09 -15.16 -22.23
CA CYS A 166 -8.44 -14.10 -21.48
C CYS A 166 -8.54 -14.40 -19.97
N PRO A 167 -7.76 -15.39 -19.46
CA PRO A 167 -7.74 -15.76 -18.06
C PRO A 167 -7.38 -14.56 -17.16
N LYS A 168 -8.19 -14.33 -16.12
CA LYS A 168 -8.01 -13.22 -15.17
C LYS A 168 -8.46 -13.63 -13.78
N ALA A 169 -7.58 -13.45 -12.80
CA ALA A 169 -7.81 -13.90 -11.43
C ALA A 169 -7.35 -12.88 -10.39
N ARG A 170 -7.83 -13.07 -9.16
CA ARG A 170 -7.38 -12.39 -7.96
C ARG A 170 -7.01 -13.42 -6.90
N VAL A 171 -5.89 -13.16 -6.24
CA VAL A 171 -5.48 -13.90 -5.04
C VAL A 171 -5.70 -13.00 -3.84
N VAL A 172 -6.20 -13.59 -2.74
CA VAL A 172 -6.36 -12.89 -1.46
C VAL A 172 -5.63 -13.68 -0.38
N PHE A 173 -4.60 -13.06 0.20
CA PHE A 173 -4.00 -13.49 1.45
C PHE A 173 -4.75 -12.84 2.62
N VAL A 174 -4.83 -13.54 3.75
CA VAL A 174 -5.25 -12.98 5.04
C VAL A 174 -4.05 -13.04 5.99
N THR A 175 -3.86 -12.01 6.80
CA THR A 175 -2.76 -11.96 7.78
C THR A 175 -3.22 -12.39 9.18
N ASP A 176 -2.30 -12.89 9.98
CA ASP A 176 -2.51 -13.22 11.39
C ASP A 176 -2.87 -11.99 12.24
N VAL A 177 -2.24 -10.85 11.95
CA VAL A 177 -2.45 -9.56 12.63
C VAL A 177 -2.86 -8.49 11.60
N PRO A 178 -3.78 -7.56 11.93
CA PRO A 178 -4.13 -6.45 11.03
C PRO A 178 -3.01 -5.40 10.93
N PHE A 179 -2.76 -4.94 9.70
CA PHE A 179 -2.00 -3.72 9.43
C PHE A 179 -2.80 -2.50 9.90
N THR A 180 -2.28 -1.76 10.88
CA THR A 180 -2.79 -0.45 11.34
C THR A 180 -1.95 0.74 10.84
N ASP A 181 -0.82 0.46 10.17
CA ASP A 181 0.02 1.42 9.45
C ASP A 181 -0.19 1.23 7.93
N ALA A 182 -0.61 2.31 7.25
CA ALA A 182 -0.92 2.31 5.82
C ALA A 182 0.35 2.19 4.94
N ASP A 183 1.49 2.70 5.38
CA ASP A 183 2.78 2.57 4.67
C ASP A 183 3.41 1.20 4.90
N TYR A 184 3.23 0.61 6.09
CA TYR A 184 3.56 -0.79 6.31
C TYR A 184 2.72 -1.71 5.41
N TYR A 185 1.40 -1.50 5.33
CA TYR A 185 0.53 -2.23 4.39
C TYR A 185 0.96 -2.06 2.92
N ARG A 186 1.40 -0.85 2.51
CA ARG A 186 1.98 -0.63 1.17
C ARG A 186 3.29 -1.39 0.94
N ARG A 187 4.22 -1.37 1.90
CA ARG A 187 5.49 -2.13 1.84
C ARG A 187 5.20 -3.63 1.72
N ALA A 188 4.36 -4.17 2.59
CA ALA A 188 3.90 -5.56 2.58
C ALA A 188 3.33 -5.96 1.21
N LYS A 189 2.36 -5.20 0.71
CA LYS A 189 1.68 -5.47 -0.56
C LYS A 189 2.62 -5.42 -1.76
N ARG A 190 3.59 -4.50 -1.78
CA ARG A 190 4.66 -4.47 -2.80
C ARG A 190 5.65 -5.62 -2.65
N ALA A 191 6.00 -6.03 -1.43
CA ALA A 191 6.92 -7.14 -1.19
C ALA A 191 6.36 -8.50 -1.63
N VAL A 192 5.11 -8.80 -1.24
CA VAL A 192 4.40 -10.03 -1.68
C VAL A 192 4.23 -10.04 -3.20
N MET A 193 4.07 -8.88 -3.83
CA MET A 193 4.03 -8.75 -5.29
C MET A 193 5.41 -8.88 -5.95
N ALA A 194 6.49 -8.36 -5.36
CA ALA A 194 7.85 -8.52 -5.86
C ALA A 194 8.35 -9.98 -5.81
N ALA A 195 7.79 -10.79 -4.91
CA ALA A 195 7.98 -12.24 -4.86
C ALA A 195 7.24 -13.02 -5.97
N LEU A 196 6.43 -12.35 -6.80
CA LEU A 196 5.55 -12.94 -7.81
C LEU A 196 5.84 -12.30 -9.20
N PRO A 197 6.68 -12.92 -10.06
CA PRO A 197 7.31 -12.26 -11.23
C PRO A 197 6.41 -11.79 -12.39
N TRP A 198 5.09 -11.66 -12.19
CA TRP A 198 4.09 -11.37 -13.24
C TRP A 198 2.79 -10.72 -12.72
N GLY A 199 2.76 -10.18 -11.49
CA GLY A 199 1.59 -9.43 -10.98
C GLY A 199 1.49 -7.99 -11.53
N ASP A 200 0.29 -7.41 -11.58
CA ASP A 200 0.10 -6.00 -11.95
C ASP A 200 0.62 -5.06 -10.85
N ALA A 201 1.69 -4.31 -11.12
CA ALA A 201 2.32 -3.40 -10.16
C ALA A 201 1.44 -2.25 -9.64
N SER A 202 0.25 -1.99 -10.22
CA SER A 202 -0.56 -0.78 -9.96
C SER A 202 -1.21 -0.65 -8.56
N VAL A 203 -1.01 -1.60 -7.64
CA VAL A 203 -1.89 -1.81 -6.47
C VAL A 203 -1.42 -1.12 -5.16
N HIS A 204 -0.90 0.11 -5.24
CA HIS A 204 -0.33 0.83 -4.08
C HIS A 204 -1.36 1.58 -3.17
N ASP A 205 -2.63 1.64 -3.54
CA ASP A 205 -3.67 2.34 -2.77
C ASP A 205 -4.22 1.45 -1.62
N PRO A 206 -4.07 1.86 -0.33
CA PRO A 206 -4.62 1.14 0.82
C PRO A 206 -6.14 0.97 0.78
N SER A 207 -6.87 1.99 0.34
CA SER A 207 -8.33 1.96 0.18
C SER A 207 -8.77 1.40 -1.18
N ARG A 208 -7.89 0.82 -2.01
CA ARG A 208 -8.28 0.15 -3.27
C ARG A 208 -9.23 -1.00 -2.95
N PHE A 209 -10.35 -1.02 -3.66
CA PHE A 209 -11.33 -2.08 -3.56
C PHE A 209 -11.15 -3.12 -4.66
N PHE A 210 -11.73 -4.29 -4.41
CA PHE A 210 -11.74 -5.43 -5.33
C PHE A 210 -13.20 -5.82 -5.58
N TYR A 211 -13.59 -5.92 -6.85
CA TYR A 211 -14.89 -6.49 -7.24
C TYR A 211 -14.96 -7.98 -6.86
N GLY A 212 -16.16 -8.50 -6.58
CA GLY A 212 -16.40 -9.93 -6.46
C GLY A 212 -16.23 -10.68 -7.80
N THR A 213 -16.65 -11.94 -7.85
CA THR A 213 -16.71 -12.71 -9.10
C THR A 213 -18.09 -12.58 -9.77
N ASN A 214 -18.29 -13.21 -10.93
CA ASN A 214 -19.60 -13.30 -11.56
C ASN A 214 -20.43 -14.39 -10.82
N PRO A 215 -21.62 -14.11 -10.26
CA PRO A 215 -22.37 -15.11 -9.48
C PRO A 215 -22.85 -16.33 -10.30
N GLU A 216 -22.89 -16.24 -11.63
CA GLU A 216 -23.40 -17.31 -12.52
C GLU A 216 -22.28 -18.14 -13.17
N SER A 217 -21.11 -17.53 -13.41
CA SER A 217 -19.99 -18.13 -14.17
C SER A 217 -18.62 -18.00 -13.51
N GLY A 218 -18.55 -17.33 -12.36
CA GLY A 218 -17.32 -17.12 -11.61
C GLY A 218 -16.83 -18.39 -10.93
N THR A 219 -15.56 -18.74 -11.17
CA THR A 219 -14.87 -19.81 -10.43
C THR A 219 -14.13 -19.24 -9.22
N THR A 220 -14.25 -19.93 -8.09
CA THR A 220 -13.59 -19.63 -6.81
C THR A 220 -12.89 -20.87 -6.24
N LYS A 221 -11.94 -20.66 -5.32
CA LYS A 221 -11.39 -21.73 -4.49
C LYS A 221 -10.92 -21.19 -3.15
N HIS A 222 -11.52 -21.68 -2.07
CA HIS A 222 -11.02 -21.49 -0.71
C HIS A 222 -9.76 -22.34 -0.49
N LEU A 223 -8.76 -21.78 0.17
CA LEU A 223 -7.49 -22.44 0.47
C LEU A 223 -7.22 -22.48 1.99
N GLY A 224 -7.67 -21.46 2.73
CA GLY A 224 -7.52 -21.39 4.19
C GLY A 224 -6.09 -21.12 4.68
N GLY A 225 -5.16 -20.81 3.76
CA GLY A 225 -3.80 -20.38 4.10
C GLY A 225 -3.78 -19.03 4.80
N LEU A 226 -2.70 -18.79 5.55
CA LEU A 226 -2.45 -17.57 6.30
C LEU A 226 -1.04 -17.06 5.98
N LEU A 227 -0.91 -15.74 5.83
CA LEU A 227 0.36 -15.07 5.60
C LEU A 227 0.75 -14.32 6.88
N SER A 228 1.64 -14.90 7.70
CA SER A 228 2.06 -14.25 8.95
C SER A 228 2.80 -12.94 8.68
N LEU A 229 2.70 -11.96 9.59
CA LEU A 229 3.49 -10.73 9.47
C LEU A 229 5.01 -11.00 9.49
N GLU A 230 5.48 -12.06 10.16
CA GLU A 230 6.87 -12.53 10.05
C GLU A 230 7.25 -12.91 8.61
N THR A 231 6.36 -13.59 7.88
CA THR A 231 6.56 -13.92 6.46
C THR A 231 6.55 -12.65 5.61
N VAL A 232 5.66 -11.70 5.90
CA VAL A 232 5.59 -10.40 5.23
C VAL A 232 6.88 -9.59 5.42
N ASP A 233 7.41 -9.54 6.64
CA ASP A 233 8.63 -8.80 6.96
C ASP A 233 9.87 -9.45 6.32
N GLY A 234 9.93 -10.78 6.29
CA GLY A 234 10.95 -11.52 5.53
C GLY A 234 10.93 -11.17 4.04
N LEU A 235 9.75 -11.05 3.43
CA LEU A 235 9.60 -10.59 2.04
C LEU A 235 9.97 -9.11 1.86
N ILE A 236 9.63 -8.23 2.82
CA ILE A 236 10.02 -6.82 2.78
C ILE A 236 11.54 -6.66 2.85
N GLU A 237 12.23 -7.44 3.69
CA GLU A 237 13.69 -7.46 3.80
C GLU A 237 14.33 -8.00 2.51
N GLN A 238 13.88 -9.18 2.04
CA GLN A 238 14.37 -9.82 0.82
C GLN A 238 14.25 -8.91 -0.42
N HIS A 239 13.18 -8.12 -0.49
CA HIS A 239 12.95 -7.20 -1.60
C HIS A 239 13.34 -5.74 -1.31
N ARG A 240 13.95 -5.41 -0.16
CA ARG A 240 14.25 -4.02 0.25
C ARG A 240 14.96 -3.23 -0.85
N GLU A 241 16.05 -3.78 -1.41
CA GLU A 241 16.80 -3.09 -2.47
C GLU A 241 15.92 -2.76 -3.68
N HIS A 242 15.07 -3.69 -4.13
CA HIS A 242 14.12 -3.44 -5.23
C HIS A 242 13.04 -2.41 -4.87
N LEU A 243 12.52 -2.48 -3.64
CA LEU A 243 11.47 -1.60 -3.13
C LEU A 243 11.95 -0.15 -2.97
N ASP A 244 13.20 0.03 -2.52
CA ASP A 244 13.87 1.32 -2.38
C ASP A 244 14.33 1.86 -3.74
N ILE A 245 14.83 1.00 -4.63
CA ILE A 245 15.14 1.34 -6.02
C ILE A 245 13.89 1.88 -6.71
N GLU A 246 12.74 1.20 -6.68
CA GLU A 246 11.50 1.69 -7.30
C GLU A 246 11.02 3.05 -6.78
N GLN A 247 11.24 3.37 -5.49
CA GLN A 247 10.93 4.71 -4.95
C GLN A 247 11.96 5.77 -5.37
N GLY A 248 13.21 5.36 -5.60
CA GLY A 248 14.32 6.21 -6.02
C GLY A 248 14.42 6.46 -7.53
N THR A 249 14.12 5.48 -8.39
CA THR A 249 14.41 5.50 -9.84
C THR A 249 13.40 6.23 -10.70
N ARG A 250 12.66 7.19 -10.13
CA ARG A 250 12.15 8.31 -10.93
C ARG A 250 13.36 9.09 -11.46
N ALA A 251 13.64 8.96 -12.76
CA ALA A 251 14.62 9.77 -13.47
C ALA A 251 14.15 11.23 -13.55
N LEU A 252 14.38 11.98 -12.46
CA LEU A 252 14.04 13.39 -12.36
C LEU A 252 14.89 14.22 -13.34
N PRO A 253 14.32 15.26 -13.99
CA PRO A 253 15.05 16.11 -14.90
C PRO A 253 16.19 16.82 -14.16
N ARG A 254 17.29 17.09 -14.87
CA ARG A 254 18.36 17.92 -14.32
C ARG A 254 17.97 19.38 -14.43
N ILE A 255 17.78 20.04 -13.29
CA ILE A 255 17.58 21.50 -13.24
C ILE A 255 18.93 22.18 -13.50
N PRO A 256 19.04 23.07 -14.50
CA PRO A 256 20.24 23.86 -14.74
C PRO A 256 20.65 24.65 -13.50
N ALA A 257 21.95 24.72 -13.21
CA ALA A 257 22.46 25.42 -12.02
C ALA A 257 22.11 26.92 -11.97
N SER A 258 21.79 27.53 -13.12
CA SER A 258 21.30 28.90 -13.28
C SER A 258 19.81 29.08 -12.90
N GLN A 259 19.04 27.99 -12.83
CA GLN A 259 17.62 28.00 -12.43
C GLN A 259 17.44 27.66 -10.95
N VAL A 260 18.46 27.14 -10.26
CA VAL A 260 18.40 26.79 -8.83
C VAL A 260 18.50 28.05 -7.95
N LEU A 261 17.38 28.45 -7.37
CA LEU A 261 17.25 29.62 -6.48
C LEU A 261 17.57 29.26 -5.02
N GLY A 262 17.90 30.28 -4.22
CA GLY A 262 18.22 30.16 -2.79
C GLY A 262 19.59 30.75 -2.44
N ARG A 263 19.73 31.30 -1.23
CA ARG A 263 20.97 31.93 -0.73
C ARG A 263 21.83 30.94 0.05
N THR A 264 21.19 30.00 0.74
CA THR A 264 21.77 28.92 1.53
C THR A 264 21.80 27.60 0.76
N PRO A 265 22.64 26.61 1.18
CA PRO A 265 22.59 25.26 0.62
C PRO A 265 21.20 24.61 0.77
N ALA A 266 20.49 24.89 1.87
CA ALA A 266 19.21 24.28 2.17
C ALA A 266 18.07 24.77 1.27
N GLU A 267 17.96 26.10 1.07
CA GLU A 267 17.01 26.66 0.10
C GLU A 267 17.29 26.11 -1.31
N ARG A 268 18.56 26.01 -1.71
CA ARG A 268 18.95 25.51 -3.04
C ARG A 268 18.65 24.01 -3.21
N TYR A 269 18.80 23.21 -2.16
CA TYR A 269 18.41 21.79 -2.16
C TYR A 269 16.90 21.63 -2.32
N VAL A 270 16.11 22.33 -1.49
CA VAL A 270 14.64 22.27 -1.52
C VAL A 270 14.08 22.83 -2.83
N ASN A 271 14.61 23.95 -3.31
CA ASN A 271 14.23 24.52 -4.60
C ASN A 271 14.57 23.59 -5.77
N THR A 272 15.70 22.87 -5.72
CA THR A 272 16.03 21.85 -6.73
C THR A 272 15.00 20.71 -6.68
N ALA A 273 14.72 20.15 -5.50
CA ALA A 273 13.77 19.03 -5.35
C ALA A 273 12.35 19.41 -5.81
N LEU A 274 11.88 20.61 -5.46
CA LEU A 274 10.59 21.14 -5.88
C LEU A 274 10.52 21.34 -7.40
N GLN A 275 11.52 21.99 -8.00
CA GLN A 275 11.57 22.14 -9.47
C GLN A 275 11.66 20.79 -10.19
N GLN A 276 12.38 19.82 -9.62
CA GLN A 276 12.51 18.47 -10.19
C GLN A 276 11.17 17.73 -10.24
N GLU A 277 10.45 17.63 -9.12
CA GLU A 277 9.15 16.94 -9.10
C GLU A 277 8.08 17.71 -9.91
N VAL A 278 8.08 19.05 -9.87
CA VAL A 278 7.18 19.89 -10.69
C VAL A 278 7.42 19.70 -12.19
N ALA A 279 8.67 19.76 -12.67
CA ALA A 279 8.99 19.58 -14.09
C ALA A 279 8.78 18.13 -14.54
N TRP A 280 9.14 17.16 -13.69
CA TRP A 280 8.88 15.74 -13.92
C TRP A 280 7.36 15.46 -14.01
N LEU A 281 6.52 16.13 -13.21
CA LEU A 281 5.06 15.98 -13.20
C LEU A 281 4.42 16.65 -14.42
N ALA A 282 4.81 17.89 -14.73
CA ALA A 282 4.34 18.63 -15.90
C ALA A 282 4.65 17.91 -17.22
N SER A 283 5.68 17.05 -17.25
CA SER A 283 6.05 16.24 -18.43
C SER A 283 5.19 14.99 -18.68
N ARG A 284 4.24 14.64 -17.80
CA ARG A 284 3.50 13.37 -17.90
C ARG A 284 2.38 13.43 -18.93
N VAL A 285 2.35 12.44 -19.82
CA VAL A 285 1.36 12.31 -20.89
C VAL A 285 0.11 11.58 -20.38
N GLU A 286 -1.02 11.74 -21.07
CA GLU A 286 -2.20 10.92 -20.84
C GLU A 286 -1.97 9.44 -21.22
N GLY A 287 -2.76 8.53 -20.62
CA GLY A 287 -2.79 7.11 -20.98
C GLY A 287 -1.83 6.21 -20.18
N THR A 288 -0.73 6.75 -19.64
CA THR A 288 0.27 5.95 -18.90
C THR A 288 -0.07 5.69 -17.43
N GLY A 289 -1.15 6.26 -16.90
CA GLY A 289 -1.49 6.24 -15.46
C GLY A 289 -0.62 7.16 -14.59
N GLU A 290 0.60 7.48 -15.04
CA GLU A 290 1.61 8.24 -14.28
C GLU A 290 1.14 9.59 -13.73
N ARG A 291 0.19 10.28 -14.39
CA ARG A 291 -0.29 11.60 -13.92
C ARG A 291 -0.90 11.52 -12.52
N HIS A 292 -1.60 10.43 -12.17
CA HIS A 292 -2.26 10.27 -10.87
C HIS A 292 -1.28 9.83 -9.77
N GLN A 293 -0.68 8.65 -9.94
CA GLN A 293 0.34 8.09 -9.04
C GLN A 293 1.49 9.09 -8.82
N GLY A 294 1.86 9.79 -9.88
CA GLY A 294 2.90 10.79 -9.89
C GLY A 294 2.58 12.08 -9.14
N LEU A 295 1.33 12.56 -9.21
CA LEU A 295 0.88 13.71 -8.41
C LEU A 295 0.94 13.36 -6.91
N LEU A 296 0.48 12.16 -6.55
CA LEU A 296 0.53 11.62 -5.18
C LEU A 296 1.97 11.50 -4.67
N LEU A 297 2.87 10.88 -5.46
CA LEU A 297 4.28 10.71 -5.09
C LEU A 297 5.05 12.03 -5.00
N ALA A 298 4.77 13.00 -5.88
CA ALA A 298 5.36 14.33 -5.79
C ALA A 298 4.91 15.07 -4.53
N ALA A 299 3.62 15.00 -4.19
CA ALA A 299 3.07 15.62 -2.98
C ALA A 299 3.69 15.02 -1.71
N LEU A 300 3.70 13.68 -1.62
CA LEU A 300 4.34 12.92 -0.54
C LEU A 300 5.79 13.36 -0.33
N LYS A 301 6.61 13.39 -1.40
CA LYS A 301 8.03 13.76 -1.30
C LYS A 301 8.26 15.21 -0.84
N LEU A 302 7.44 16.17 -1.28
CA LEU A 302 7.63 17.57 -0.91
C LEU A 302 7.12 17.86 0.51
N GLU A 303 6.00 17.26 0.93
CA GLU A 303 5.57 17.29 2.34
C GLU A 303 6.55 16.53 3.25
N SER A 304 7.17 15.42 2.80
CA SER A 304 8.24 14.75 3.55
C SER A 304 9.43 15.67 3.83
N LEU A 305 9.82 16.52 2.88
CA LEU A 305 10.86 17.55 3.11
C LEU A 305 10.39 18.62 4.10
N LYS A 306 9.12 19.03 4.07
CA LYS A 306 8.52 20.00 5.00
C LYS A 306 8.46 19.50 6.45
N GLN A 307 8.36 18.18 6.64
CA GLN A 307 8.44 17.52 7.94
C GLN A 307 9.88 17.18 8.39
N SER A 308 10.89 17.34 7.54
CA SER A 308 12.26 16.86 7.81
C SER A 308 13.07 17.80 8.71
N GLU A 309 13.17 17.54 10.00
CA GLU A 309 13.77 18.48 10.99
C GLU A 309 15.23 18.90 10.75
N TRP A 310 16.02 18.14 9.96
CA TRP A 310 17.36 18.55 9.51
C TRP A 310 17.37 19.71 8.49
N LEU A 311 16.19 20.13 8.00
CA LEU A 311 15.99 21.38 7.27
C LEU A 311 15.56 22.52 8.22
N PRO A 312 16.16 23.73 8.11
CA PRO A 312 15.77 24.89 8.91
C PRO A 312 14.27 25.19 8.82
N ALA A 313 13.67 25.62 9.93
CA ALA A 313 12.22 25.82 10.04
C ALA A 313 11.67 26.85 9.02
N GLU A 314 12.48 27.87 8.70
CA GLU A 314 12.20 28.91 7.72
C GLU A 314 12.16 28.31 6.30
N VAL A 315 13.08 27.40 5.98
CA VAL A 315 13.13 26.70 4.69
C VAL A 315 11.95 25.75 4.56
N ARG A 316 11.58 25.02 5.62
CA ARG A 316 10.42 24.13 5.64
C ARG A 316 9.10 24.89 5.50
N SER A 317 8.96 26.02 6.18
CA SER A 317 7.77 26.88 6.11
C SER A 317 7.50 27.43 4.70
N ASN A 318 8.55 27.61 3.90
CA ASN A 318 8.47 28.06 2.51
C ASN A 318 8.16 26.93 1.50
N ILE A 319 7.88 25.69 1.94
CA ILE A 319 7.47 24.60 1.06
C ILE A 319 5.94 24.59 0.93
N ASP A 320 5.44 24.96 -0.26
CA ASP A 320 4.05 24.79 -0.67
C ASP A 320 3.94 23.75 -1.81
N PRO A 321 3.61 22.49 -1.50
CA PRO A 321 3.37 21.45 -2.50
C PRO A 321 2.01 21.61 -3.19
N LEU A 322 1.06 22.34 -2.60
CA LEU A 322 -0.29 22.50 -3.15
C LEU A 322 -0.27 23.41 -4.37
N ASP A 323 0.27 24.63 -4.24
CA ASP A 323 0.38 25.57 -5.36
C ASP A 323 1.29 25.02 -6.49
N ALA A 324 2.47 24.51 -6.10
CA ALA A 324 3.48 24.02 -7.03
C ALA A 324 2.99 22.83 -7.86
N LEU A 325 2.32 21.85 -7.24
CA LEU A 325 1.87 20.64 -7.93
C LEU A 325 0.51 20.81 -8.61
N LEU A 326 -0.38 21.67 -8.11
CA LEU A 326 -1.62 22.00 -8.83
C LEU A 326 -1.31 22.74 -10.15
N THR A 327 -0.34 23.65 -10.14
CA THR A 327 0.19 24.29 -11.35
C THR A 327 0.74 23.26 -12.35
N ALA A 328 1.43 22.22 -11.88
CA ALA A 328 1.92 21.13 -12.73
C ALA A 328 0.79 20.21 -13.24
N ALA A 329 -0.26 19.99 -12.44
CA ALA A 329 -1.42 19.16 -12.78
C ALA A 329 -2.34 19.81 -13.83
N HIS A 330 -2.39 21.14 -13.91
CA HIS A 330 -2.97 21.84 -15.07
C HIS A 330 -2.10 21.67 -16.32
N ARG A 331 -0.79 21.90 -16.19
CA ARG A 331 0.16 21.83 -17.35
C ARG A 331 0.20 20.48 -18.03
N ASN A 332 -0.07 19.38 -17.31
CA ASN A 332 -0.08 18.03 -17.86
C ASN A 332 -1.49 17.49 -18.23
N GLY A 333 -2.54 18.31 -18.13
CA GLY A 333 -3.92 17.92 -18.46
C GLY A 333 -4.60 17.02 -17.42
N TYR A 334 -4.08 16.93 -16.19
CA TYR A 334 -4.69 16.13 -15.13
C TYR A 334 -5.93 16.81 -14.53
N VAL A 335 -5.89 18.11 -14.27
CA VAL A 335 -7.04 18.85 -13.71
C VAL A 335 -8.21 18.84 -14.68
N GLU A 336 -7.91 18.96 -15.97
CA GLU A 336 -8.84 19.00 -17.09
C GLU A 336 -9.54 17.64 -17.29
N LYS A 337 -8.90 16.53 -16.88
CA LYS A 337 -9.47 15.17 -16.94
C LYS A 337 -10.17 14.73 -15.65
N TYR A 338 -9.62 15.06 -14.47
CA TYR A 338 -10.06 14.50 -13.19
C TYR A 338 -10.73 15.52 -12.25
N GLY A 339 -10.71 16.81 -12.60
CA GLY A 339 -11.25 17.92 -11.82
C GLY A 339 -10.27 18.44 -10.76
N GLU A 340 -10.29 19.76 -10.53
CA GLU A 340 -9.37 20.44 -9.60
C GLU A 340 -9.55 19.93 -8.16
N ALA A 341 -10.80 19.69 -7.74
CA ALA A 341 -11.12 19.09 -6.44
C ALA A 341 -10.52 17.68 -6.27
N THR A 342 -10.29 16.93 -7.36
CA THR A 342 -9.58 15.64 -7.29
C THR A 342 -8.07 15.85 -7.21
N ALA A 343 -7.49 16.81 -7.95
CA ALA A 343 -6.08 17.16 -7.84
C ALA A 343 -5.69 17.63 -6.43
N ARG A 344 -6.48 18.55 -5.84
CA ARG A 344 -6.29 19.02 -4.46
C ARG A 344 -6.38 17.87 -3.45
N ARG A 345 -7.32 16.93 -3.63
CA ARG A 345 -7.42 15.71 -2.79
C ARG A 345 -6.21 14.79 -2.96
N THR A 346 -5.76 14.50 -4.18
CA THR A 346 -4.57 13.68 -4.42
C THR A 346 -3.29 14.29 -3.82
N ILE A 347 -3.17 15.62 -3.79
CA ILE A 347 -2.07 16.31 -3.10
C ILE A 347 -2.21 16.18 -1.58
N ALA A 348 -3.40 16.43 -1.02
CA ALA A 348 -3.66 16.32 0.42
C ALA A 348 -3.49 14.89 0.95
N ASP A 349 -3.97 13.88 0.19
CA ASP A 349 -3.72 12.46 0.46
C ASP A 349 -2.20 12.19 0.47
N GLY A 350 -1.43 12.76 -0.47
CA GLY A 350 0.03 12.65 -0.49
C GLY A 350 0.70 13.22 0.77
N GLY A 351 0.22 14.36 1.25
CA GLY A 351 0.67 14.95 2.53
C GLY A 351 0.30 14.11 3.76
N ALA A 352 -0.84 13.43 3.73
CA ALA A 352 -1.24 12.48 4.79
C ALA A 352 -0.39 11.18 4.80
N TYR A 353 0.43 10.95 3.76
CA TYR A 353 1.41 9.85 3.68
C TYR A 353 2.86 10.32 3.68
N ALA A 354 3.09 11.62 3.91
CA ALA A 354 4.42 12.14 4.12
C ALA A 354 4.89 11.84 5.54
N SER A 355 6.12 11.34 5.66
CA SER A 355 6.88 11.19 6.90
C SER A 355 8.22 11.92 6.79
N PRO A 356 8.89 12.30 7.89
CA PRO A 356 10.19 12.96 7.85
C PRO A 356 11.22 12.12 7.08
N ARG A 357 11.87 12.73 6.08
CA ARG A 357 12.93 12.06 5.31
C ARG A 357 14.20 11.93 6.16
N PRO A 358 14.98 10.84 6.09
CA PRO A 358 16.30 10.78 6.70
C PRO A 358 17.25 11.84 6.10
N GLU A 359 18.20 12.33 6.91
CA GLU A 359 19.22 13.28 6.44
C GLU A 359 20.07 12.63 5.31
N PRO A 360 20.24 13.29 4.15
CA PRO A 360 21.12 12.78 3.11
C PRO A 360 22.56 12.69 3.62
N ALA A 361 23.25 11.56 3.42
CA ALA A 361 24.65 11.40 3.84
C ALA A 361 25.62 12.44 3.26
N SER A 362 25.23 13.15 2.19
CA SER A 362 25.98 14.26 1.60
C SER A 362 25.74 15.63 2.27
N TRP A 363 24.73 15.77 3.13
CA TRP A 363 24.23 17.05 3.67
C TRP A 363 25.26 17.78 4.54
N ASN A 364 25.68 17.17 5.64
CA ASN A 364 26.78 17.65 6.47
C ASN A 364 28.17 17.28 5.92
N SER A 365 28.24 16.57 4.78
CA SER A 365 29.52 16.26 4.16
C SER A 365 30.14 17.53 3.55
N ARG A 366 31.08 18.14 4.28
CA ARG A 366 32.06 19.04 3.67
C ARG A 366 32.93 18.21 2.73
N ALA A 367 32.49 18.04 1.49
CA ALA A 367 33.26 17.41 0.43
C ALA A 367 34.61 18.14 0.33
N SER A 368 35.66 17.50 0.87
CA SER A 368 36.99 18.12 1.01
C SER A 368 37.46 18.51 -0.38
N LYS A 369 37.51 19.82 -0.67
CA LYS A 369 37.88 20.32 -2.00
C LYS A 369 39.25 19.74 -2.35
N ARG A 370 39.27 18.77 -3.26
CA ARG A 370 40.54 18.31 -3.82
C ARG A 370 40.97 19.38 -4.81
N ILE A 371 42.16 19.91 -4.61
CA ILE A 371 42.78 20.88 -5.50
C ILE A 371 43.71 20.08 -6.40
N TRP A 372 43.69 20.37 -7.71
CA TRP A 372 44.67 19.79 -8.63
C TRP A 372 46.00 20.52 -8.46
N SER A 373 47.04 19.80 -8.04
CA SER A 373 48.39 20.35 -7.84
C SER A 373 49.42 19.27 -8.13
N GLY A 374 50.53 19.62 -8.79
CA GLY A 374 51.63 18.69 -9.08
C GLY A 374 51.25 17.44 -9.90
N GLY A 375 50.09 17.45 -10.57
CA GLY A 375 49.57 16.28 -11.30
C GLY A 375 48.72 15.31 -10.45
N GLN A 376 48.31 15.69 -9.23
CA GLN A 376 47.43 14.88 -8.38
C GLN A 376 46.33 15.71 -7.69
N TRP A 377 45.29 15.02 -7.22
CA TRP A 377 44.15 15.59 -6.50
C TRP A 377 44.38 15.58 -4.97
N VAL A 378 45.03 16.61 -4.44
CA VAL A 378 45.34 16.75 -3.00
C VAL A 378 44.19 17.40 -2.23
N LYS A 379 43.91 16.94 -1.00
CA LYS A 379 42.89 17.55 -0.13
C LYS A 379 43.32 18.97 0.28
N SER A 380 42.43 19.95 0.17
CA SER A 380 42.64 21.28 0.75
C SER A 380 42.77 21.21 2.27
N VAL A 381 43.95 21.55 2.81
CA VAL A 381 44.10 21.90 4.22
C VAL A 381 43.85 23.40 4.35
N THR A 382 42.86 23.79 5.14
CA THR A 382 42.67 25.19 5.54
C THR A 382 43.64 25.48 6.69
N VAL A 383 44.34 26.60 6.60
CA VAL A 383 45.10 27.21 7.71
C VAL A 383 44.19 28.24 8.40
#